data_AF-A0A8S3XMM9-F1
#
_entry.id   AF-A0A8S3XMM9-F1
#
_cell.length_a   1.000
_cell.length_b   1.000
_cell.length_c   1.000
_cell.angle_alpha   90.00
_cell.angle_beta   90.00
_cell.angle_gamma   90.00
#
_symmetry.space_group_name_H-M   'P 1'
#
loop_
_entity.id
_entity.type
_entity.pdbx_description
1 polymer ?
#
loop_
_entity_poly.entity_id
_entity_poly.type
_entity_poly.pdbx_seq_one_letter_code
_entity_poly.pdbx_strand_id
1 'polypeptide(L)'
;MMSMNLASEIVTFGLAYFILPLSLSWEIPGLSITYHSWRLYTFIMAVPLGIGALLLIWLYESPKFLANKGEITIALKVLRKINVANGGKDDDYPVHILEGLDITTSQKQPLWSSLVTQTVPLFQPPLLLKTLQLFYLIIVCCATNNVFLMWFPTMVNLFSNSVSGDTTDAGFCEGVVQNATNSVQVENYVCDDVMSPNTVYSGIILGLTFTFINLVASRLASWRRLVLIGCLLIAAISSLLVGIVTKPVLSMIFFSLIQITSVGDGSVASYFVDMYPTTYRFVF
;
A
#
# COMPACT_ATOMS: atom_id res chain seq x y z
N MET A 1 6.13 -4.10 -8.80
CA MET A 1 5.25 -3.69 -7.67
C MET A 1 5.86 -2.59 -6.81
N MET A 2 7.14 -2.67 -6.41
CA MET A 2 7.78 -1.66 -5.54
C MET A 2 7.75 -0.20 -6.07
N SER A 3 7.91 0.01 -7.38
CA SER A 3 7.99 1.36 -7.98
C SER A 3 6.65 2.11 -8.08
N MET A 4 5.52 1.39 -8.12
CA MET A 4 4.19 2.01 -8.28
C MET A 4 3.68 2.67 -6.99
N ASN A 5 4.12 2.20 -5.82
CA ASN A 5 3.71 2.72 -4.50
C ASN A 5 4.46 4.00 -4.07
N LEU A 6 5.42 4.50 -4.85
CA LEU A 6 6.26 5.65 -4.47
C LEU A 6 6.04 6.87 -5.35
N ALA A 7 5.88 6.65 -6.66
CA ALA A 7 5.30 7.68 -7.54
C ALA A 7 3.92 8.11 -7.05
N SER A 8 3.19 7.20 -6.37
CA SER A 8 1.90 7.53 -5.77
C SER A 8 2.02 8.60 -4.70
N GLU A 9 3.04 8.65 -3.84
CA GLU A 9 3.17 9.71 -2.82
C GLU A 9 3.35 11.08 -3.46
N ILE A 10 4.23 11.19 -4.47
CA ILE A 10 4.45 12.44 -5.22
C ILE A 10 3.17 12.87 -5.94
N VAL A 11 2.47 11.94 -6.58
CA VAL A 11 1.20 12.20 -7.25
C VAL A 11 0.11 12.60 -6.24
N THR A 12 0.06 11.95 -5.08
CA THR A 12 -0.90 12.20 -3.99
C THR A 12 -0.72 13.61 -3.46
N PHE A 13 0.49 13.98 -3.03
CA PHE A 13 0.76 15.33 -2.52
C PHE A 13 0.68 16.39 -3.62
N GLY A 14 1.08 16.07 -4.86
CA GLY A 14 0.94 16.97 -6.00
C GLY A 14 -0.52 17.27 -6.33
N LEU A 15 -1.39 16.25 -6.36
CA LEU A 15 -2.83 16.43 -6.55
C LEU A 15 -3.46 17.21 -5.37
N ALA A 16 -3.04 16.91 -4.14
CA ALA A 16 -3.51 17.62 -2.96
C ALA A 16 -3.19 19.12 -3.04
N TYR A 17 -2.00 19.50 -3.54
CA TYR A 17 -1.61 20.90 -3.75
C TYR A 17 -2.55 21.67 -4.67
N PHE A 18 -3.01 21.05 -5.76
CA PHE A 18 -3.89 21.72 -6.72
C PHE A 18 -5.36 21.69 -6.33
N ILE A 19 -5.80 20.65 -5.63
CA ILE A 19 -7.23 20.40 -5.38
C ILE A 19 -7.68 20.96 -4.03
N LEU A 20 -6.91 20.77 -2.95
CA LEU A 20 -7.35 21.16 -1.61
C LEU A 20 -7.52 22.68 -1.43
N PRO A 21 -6.72 23.56 -2.06
CA PRO A 21 -6.94 25.01 -1.98
C PRO A 21 -8.18 25.51 -2.73
N LEU A 22 -8.85 24.67 -3.53
CA LEU A 22 -10.10 25.07 -4.18
C LEU A 22 -11.14 25.32 -3.09
N SER A 23 -11.86 26.44 -3.12
CA SER A 23 -12.94 26.74 -2.19
C SER A 23 -14.28 26.18 -2.71
N LEU A 24 -14.32 24.88 -3.05
CA LEU A 24 -15.55 24.24 -3.50
C LEU A 24 -16.42 23.93 -2.28
N SER A 25 -17.58 24.56 -2.21
CA SER A 25 -18.63 24.26 -1.24
C SER A 25 -19.96 24.20 -1.96
N TRP A 26 -20.34 23.00 -2.42
CA TRP A 26 -21.61 22.78 -3.11
C TRP A 26 -22.56 21.97 -2.23
N GLU A 27 -23.68 22.56 -1.84
CA GLU A 27 -24.75 21.83 -1.15
C GLU A 27 -25.49 20.96 -2.15
N ILE A 28 -25.56 19.64 -1.89
CA ILE A 28 -26.31 18.70 -2.73
C ILE A 28 -27.75 18.64 -2.21
N PRO A 29 -28.75 19.19 -2.94
CA PRO A 29 -30.13 19.18 -2.49
C PRO A 29 -30.63 17.74 -2.37
N GLY A 30 -31.22 17.38 -1.23
CA GLY A 30 -31.81 16.06 -0.98
C GLY A 30 -30.92 15.06 -0.22
N LEU A 31 -29.60 15.29 -0.11
CA LEU A 31 -28.72 14.46 0.73
C LEU A 31 -28.27 15.14 2.03
N SER A 32 -28.59 16.42 2.24
CA SER A 32 -28.12 17.23 3.39
C SER A 32 -26.59 17.15 3.57
N ILE A 33 -25.86 17.09 2.45
CA ILE A 33 -24.40 16.97 2.41
C ILE A 33 -23.82 18.18 1.67
N THR A 34 -22.82 18.81 2.27
CA THR A 34 -21.93 19.77 1.62
C THR A 34 -20.79 19.03 0.93
N TYR A 35 -20.60 19.31 -0.36
CA TYR A 35 -19.51 18.79 -1.16
C TYR A 35 -18.32 19.74 -1.08
N HIS A 36 -17.28 19.30 -0.37
CA HIS A 36 -16.02 20.02 -0.16
C HIS A 36 -14.92 19.48 -1.09
N SER A 37 -13.87 20.28 -1.32
CA SER A 37 -12.73 19.95 -2.19
C SER A 37 -12.01 18.64 -1.84
N TRP A 38 -11.97 18.26 -0.56
CA TRP A 38 -11.38 16.97 -0.16
C TRP A 38 -12.15 15.77 -0.74
N ARG A 39 -13.47 15.88 -0.97
CA ARG A 39 -14.27 14.82 -1.61
C ARG A 39 -13.91 14.67 -3.08
N LEU A 40 -13.65 15.79 -3.77
CA LEU A 40 -13.15 15.79 -5.14
C LEU A 40 -11.77 15.12 -5.22
N TYR A 41 -10.89 15.46 -4.27
CA TYR A 41 -9.58 14.83 -4.15
C TYR A 41 -9.69 13.31 -3.97
N THR A 42 -10.52 12.83 -3.03
CA THR A 42 -10.75 11.39 -2.84
C THR A 42 -11.31 10.72 -4.10
N PHE A 43 -12.24 11.39 -4.80
CA PHE A 43 -12.81 10.87 -6.04
C PHE A 43 -11.75 10.71 -7.13
N ILE A 44 -10.92 11.74 -7.36
CA ILE A 44 -9.83 11.69 -8.35
C ILE A 44 -8.84 10.58 -8.01
N MET A 45 -8.50 10.40 -6.73
CA MET A 45 -7.64 9.30 -6.28
C MET A 45 -8.25 7.91 -6.50
N ALA A 46 -9.58 7.80 -6.51
CA ALA A 46 -10.31 6.56 -6.77
C ALA A 46 -10.45 6.23 -8.28
N VAL A 47 -10.33 7.22 -9.17
CA VAL A 47 -10.48 7.03 -10.63
C VAL A 47 -9.51 5.98 -11.19
N PRO A 48 -8.20 6.01 -10.90
CA PRO A 48 -7.28 4.97 -11.38
C PRO A 48 -7.66 3.55 -10.94
N LEU A 49 -8.20 3.39 -9.73
CA LEU A 49 -8.70 2.10 -9.24
C LEU A 49 -9.91 1.63 -10.04
N GLY A 50 -10.85 2.54 -10.34
CA GLY A 50 -12.00 2.25 -11.18
C GLY A 50 -11.63 1.90 -12.62
N ILE A 51 -10.68 2.64 -13.21
CA ILE A 51 -10.12 2.32 -14.54
C ILE A 51 -9.47 0.94 -14.51
N GLY A 52 -8.67 0.64 -13.48
CA GLY A 52 -8.08 -0.68 -13.28
C GLY A 52 -9.13 -1.80 -13.26
N ALA A 53 -10.23 -1.61 -12.53
CA ALA A 53 -11.33 -2.57 -12.48
C ALA A 53 -12.01 -2.76 -13.84
N LEU A 54 -12.20 -1.68 -14.62
CA LEU A 54 -12.75 -1.78 -15.98
C LEU A 54 -11.78 -2.49 -16.94
N LEU A 55 -10.47 -2.23 -16.82
CA LEU A 55 -9.44 -2.89 -17.62
C LEU A 55 -9.40 -4.41 -17.40
N LEU A 56 -9.78 -4.90 -16.21
CA LEU A 56 -9.87 -6.34 -15.93
C LEU A 56 -10.88 -7.06 -16.82
N ILE A 57 -11.88 -6.37 -17.37
CA ILE A 57 -12.89 -6.97 -18.28
C ILE A 57 -12.24 -7.43 -19.60
N TRP A 58 -11.15 -6.78 -20.02
CA TRP A 58 -10.41 -7.14 -21.23
C TRP A 58 -9.25 -8.10 -20.99
N LEU A 59 -8.93 -8.40 -19.73
CA LEU A 59 -7.84 -9.30 -19.40
C LEU A 59 -8.27 -10.75 -19.66
N TYR A 60 -7.39 -11.52 -20.29
CA TYR A 60 -7.60 -12.95 -20.41
C TYR A 60 -7.46 -13.62 -19.04
N GLU A 61 -8.38 -14.54 -18.75
CA GLU A 61 -8.28 -15.40 -17.58
C GLU A 61 -6.98 -16.21 -17.60
N SER A 62 -6.43 -16.54 -16.43
CA SER A 62 -5.18 -17.30 -16.34
C SER A 62 -5.33 -18.69 -16.98
N PRO A 63 -4.52 -19.07 -17.99
CA PRO A 63 -4.60 -20.39 -18.59
C PRO A 63 -4.41 -21.53 -17.59
N LYS A 64 -3.60 -21.29 -16.57
CA LYS A 64 -3.38 -22.24 -15.48
C LYS A 64 -4.63 -22.43 -14.62
N PHE A 65 -5.38 -21.35 -14.36
CA PHE A 65 -6.65 -21.43 -13.64
C PHE A 65 -7.69 -22.23 -14.44
N LEU A 66 -7.84 -21.93 -15.74
CA LEU A 66 -8.75 -22.65 -16.63
C LEU A 66 -8.40 -24.14 -16.73
N ALA A 67 -7.09 -24.45 -16.79
CA ALA A 67 -6.63 -25.82 -16.84
C ALA A 67 -6.90 -26.58 -15.53
N ASN A 68 -6.65 -25.95 -14.37
CA ASN A 68 -7.01 -26.48 -13.05
C ASN A 68 -8.53 -26.71 -12.88
N LYS A 69 -9.37 -25.88 -13.52
CA LYS A 69 -10.82 -26.03 -13.50
C LYS A 69 -11.31 -27.23 -14.33
N GLY A 70 -10.45 -27.80 -15.19
CA GLY A 70 -10.78 -28.86 -16.14
C GLY A 70 -11.15 -28.35 -17.53
N GLU A 71 -11.12 -27.03 -17.77
CA GLU A 71 -11.46 -26.40 -19.06
C GLU A 71 -10.21 -26.30 -19.97
N ILE A 72 -9.59 -27.45 -20.28
CA ILE A 72 -8.32 -27.54 -21.02
C ILE A 72 -8.40 -26.90 -22.41
N THR A 73 -9.53 -27.06 -23.11
CA THR A 73 -9.72 -26.49 -24.46
C THR A 73 -9.75 -24.96 -24.44
N ILE A 74 -10.36 -24.38 -23.41
CA ILE A 74 -10.41 -22.92 -23.22
C ILE A 74 -9.02 -22.42 -22.82
N ALA A 75 -8.32 -23.13 -21.94
CA ALA A 75 -6.95 -22.80 -21.56
C ALA A 75 -6.00 -22.73 -22.77
N LEU A 76 -6.04 -23.73 -23.66
CA LEU A 76 -5.26 -23.76 -24.91
C LEU A 76 -5.64 -22.60 -25.85
N LYS A 77 -6.93 -22.27 -25.96
CA LYS A 77 -7.40 -21.14 -26.77
C LYS A 77 -6.86 -19.81 -26.24
N VAL A 78 -6.85 -19.62 -24.91
CA VAL A 78 -6.28 -18.42 -24.30
C VAL A 78 -4.77 -18.35 -24.53
N LEU A 79 -4.04 -19.46 -24.35
CA LEU A 79 -2.59 -19.49 -24.64
C LEU A 79 -2.28 -19.13 -26.09
N ARG A 80 -3.06 -19.63 -27.04
CA ARG A 80 -2.92 -19.29 -28.45
C ARG A 80 -3.16 -17.79 -28.69
N LYS A 81 -4.21 -17.22 -28.10
CA LYS A 81 -4.48 -15.76 -28.17
C LYS A 81 -3.32 -14.93 -27.60
N ILE A 82 -2.74 -15.36 -26.48
CA ILE A 82 -1.56 -14.71 -25.88
C ILE A 82 -0.36 -14.80 -26.83
N ASN A 83 -0.13 -15.95 -27.47
CA ASN A 83 0.93 -16.12 -28.47
C ASN A 83 0.78 -15.15 -29.65
N VAL A 84 -0.42 -15.06 -30.22
CA VAL A 84 -0.73 -14.13 -31.31
C VAL A 84 -0.55 -12.68 -30.87
N ALA A 85 -1.02 -12.32 -29.67
CA ALA A 85 -0.84 -10.98 -29.12
C ALA A 85 0.64 -10.61 -28.91
N ASN A 86 1.51 -11.59 -28.63
CA ASN A 86 2.95 -11.42 -28.50
C ASN A 86 3.71 -11.46 -29.84
N GLY A 87 3.01 -11.49 -30.98
CA GLY A 87 3.61 -11.47 -32.33
C GLY A 87 3.86 -12.85 -32.94
N GLY A 88 3.38 -13.93 -32.32
CA GLY A 88 3.37 -15.27 -32.90
C GLY A 88 2.28 -15.44 -33.97
N LYS A 89 2.33 -16.55 -34.71
CA LYS A 89 1.29 -16.95 -35.69
C LYS A 89 0.30 -17.93 -35.06
N ASP A 90 -0.97 -17.85 -35.46
CA ASP A 90 -2.04 -18.73 -34.93
C ASP A 90 -1.86 -20.18 -35.41
N ASP A 91 -1.48 -20.33 -36.68
CA ASP A 91 -1.35 -21.63 -37.35
C ASP A 91 -0.16 -22.47 -36.89
N ASP A 92 0.84 -21.84 -36.27
CA ASP A 92 2.11 -22.47 -35.86
C ASP A 92 2.24 -22.56 -34.33
N TYR A 93 1.11 -22.61 -33.62
CA TYR A 93 1.15 -22.70 -32.15
C TYR A 93 1.53 -24.12 -31.71
N PRO A 94 2.69 -24.33 -31.04
CA PRO A 94 3.28 -25.66 -30.85
C PRO A 94 2.66 -26.47 -29.71
N VAL A 95 1.87 -25.84 -28.84
CA VAL A 95 1.29 -26.50 -27.66
C VAL A 95 -0.14 -26.95 -27.97
N HIS A 96 -0.34 -28.26 -28.05
CA HIS A 96 -1.64 -28.88 -28.31
C HIS A 96 -2.21 -29.64 -27.12
N ILE A 97 -1.38 -30.01 -26.14
CA ILE A 97 -1.75 -30.82 -24.98
C ILE A 97 -1.10 -30.19 -23.74
N LEU A 98 -1.85 -30.16 -22.63
CA LEU A 98 -1.35 -29.76 -21.31
C LEU A 98 -1.27 -31.03 -20.45
N GLU A 99 -0.06 -31.55 -20.23
CA GLU A 99 0.19 -32.69 -19.32
C GLU A 99 0.31 -32.24 -17.86
N GLY A 100 -0.13 -33.06 -16.92
CA GLY A 100 0.16 -32.88 -15.48
C GLY A 100 -0.95 -32.26 -14.63
N LEU A 101 -2.20 -32.28 -15.10
CA LEU A 101 -3.36 -32.00 -14.25
C LEU A 101 -3.97 -33.33 -13.84
N ASP A 102 -3.90 -33.67 -12.56
CA ASP A 102 -4.75 -34.71 -11.99
C ASP A 102 -6.20 -34.30 -12.27
N ILE A 103 -6.79 -34.87 -13.32
CA ILE A 103 -8.21 -34.75 -13.66
C ILE A 103 -8.99 -35.54 -12.60
N THR A 104 -8.86 -35.14 -11.35
CA THR A 104 -9.87 -35.45 -10.35
C THR A 104 -11.06 -34.62 -10.73
N THR A 105 -11.94 -35.25 -11.52
CA THR A 105 -13.31 -34.85 -11.85
C THR A 105 -13.75 -33.63 -11.05
N SER A 106 -13.72 -32.46 -11.69
CA SER A 106 -14.13 -31.17 -11.13
C SER A 106 -15.60 -31.27 -10.73
N GLN A 107 -15.87 -31.85 -9.56
CA GLN A 107 -17.11 -31.66 -8.85
C GLN A 107 -17.14 -30.17 -8.53
N LYS A 108 -18.21 -29.49 -8.96
CA LYS A 108 -18.52 -28.11 -8.56
C LYS A 108 -18.59 -28.07 -7.04
N GLN A 109 -17.46 -27.85 -6.38
CA GLN A 109 -17.43 -27.64 -4.96
C GLN A 109 -18.11 -26.30 -4.70
N PRO A 110 -18.97 -26.20 -3.66
CA PRO A 110 -19.52 -24.91 -3.28
C PRO A 110 -18.35 -23.95 -2.99
N LEU A 111 -18.51 -22.67 -3.32
CA LEU A 111 -17.47 -21.64 -3.18
C LEU A 111 -16.82 -21.69 -1.79
N TRP A 112 -17.63 -21.89 -0.75
CA TRP A 112 -17.16 -22.08 0.62
C TRP A 112 -16.27 -23.31 0.82
N SER A 113 -16.62 -24.47 0.28
CA SER A 113 -15.80 -25.68 0.37
C SER A 113 -14.48 -25.52 -0.40
N SER A 114 -14.52 -24.84 -1.56
CA SER A 114 -13.31 -24.52 -2.32
C SER A 114 -12.40 -23.56 -1.55
N LEU A 115 -12.96 -22.50 -0.97
CA LEU A 115 -12.22 -21.53 -0.15
C LEU A 115 -11.61 -22.21 1.08
N VAL A 116 -12.37 -23.05 1.80
CA VAL A 116 -11.88 -23.78 2.96
C VAL A 116 -10.78 -24.76 2.56
N THR A 117 -10.97 -25.54 1.50
CA THR A 117 -9.95 -26.49 1.01
C THR A 117 -8.67 -25.80 0.57
N GLN A 118 -8.75 -24.58 0.06
CA GLN A 118 -7.58 -23.79 -0.35
C GLN A 118 -6.93 -23.03 0.80
N THR A 119 -7.69 -22.58 1.80
CA THR A 119 -7.21 -21.74 2.90
C THR A 119 -6.70 -22.55 4.08
N VAL A 120 -7.36 -23.65 4.43
CA VAL A 120 -7.01 -24.49 5.59
C VAL A 120 -5.59 -25.08 5.51
N PRO A 121 -5.08 -25.55 4.36
CA PRO A 121 -3.71 -26.07 4.25
C PRO A 121 -2.62 -25.05 4.60
N LEU A 122 -2.87 -23.73 4.45
CA LEU A 122 -1.93 -22.69 4.86
C LEU A 122 -1.74 -22.63 6.38
N PHE A 123 -2.76 -23.01 7.13
CA PHE A 123 -2.79 -23.02 8.60
C PHE A 123 -2.55 -24.42 9.18
N GLN A 124 -2.12 -25.38 8.36
CA GLN A 124 -1.72 -26.71 8.83
C GLN A 124 -0.18 -26.82 8.92
N PRO A 125 0.34 -27.65 9.85
CA PRO A 125 1.76 -27.98 9.85
C PRO A 125 2.13 -28.69 8.53
N PRO A 126 3.32 -28.41 7.93
CA PRO A 126 4.46 -27.66 8.46
C PRO A 126 4.45 -26.14 8.18
N LEU A 127 3.44 -25.60 7.48
CA LEU A 127 3.44 -24.22 6.98
C LEU A 127 2.92 -23.19 8.00
N LEU A 128 2.08 -23.61 8.95
CA LEU A 128 1.40 -22.73 9.92
C LEU A 128 2.29 -21.64 10.55
N LEU A 129 3.45 -22.01 11.10
CA LEU A 129 4.33 -21.04 11.78
C LEU A 129 4.90 -20.00 10.81
N LYS A 130 5.18 -20.41 9.57
CA LYS A 130 5.71 -19.52 8.53
C LYS A 130 4.63 -18.59 8.01
N THR A 131 3.43 -19.12 7.83
CA THR A 131 2.22 -18.37 7.49
C THR A 131 1.93 -17.30 8.55
N LEU A 132 1.88 -17.68 9.82
CA LEU A 132 1.64 -16.75 10.93
C LEU A 132 2.72 -15.67 11.02
N GLN A 133 3.99 -16.05 10.82
CA GLN A 133 5.11 -15.11 10.79
C GLN A 133 4.97 -14.09 9.64
N LEU A 134 4.61 -14.53 8.44
CA LEU A 134 4.42 -13.63 7.29
C LEU A 134 3.22 -12.69 7.46
N PHE A 135 2.11 -13.21 8.01
CA PHE A 135 0.95 -12.39 8.35
C PHE A 135 1.27 -11.34 9.42
N TYR A 136 2.04 -11.71 10.44
CA TYR A 136 2.51 -10.76 11.43
C TYR A 136 3.36 -9.66 10.80
N LEU A 137 4.31 -10.02 9.91
CA LEU A 137 5.17 -9.04 9.25
C LEU A 137 4.40 -8.06 8.37
N ILE A 138 3.42 -8.53 7.58
CA ILE A 138 2.62 -7.64 6.74
C ILE A 138 1.74 -6.71 7.59
N ILE A 139 1.15 -7.21 8.68
CA ILE A 139 0.37 -6.38 9.61
C ILE A 139 1.25 -5.28 10.20
N VAL A 140 2.46 -5.61 10.67
CA VAL A 140 3.38 -4.62 11.24
C VAL A 140 3.77 -3.57 10.21
N CYS A 141 4.16 -3.96 8.99
CA CYS A 141 4.58 -3.01 7.95
C CYS A 141 3.41 -2.10 7.52
N CYS A 142 2.23 -2.69 7.26
CA CYS A 142 1.04 -1.94 6.87
C CYS A 142 0.54 -1.01 7.97
N ALA A 143 0.45 -1.47 9.23
CA ALA A 143 0.00 -0.65 10.35
C ALA A 143 0.94 0.54 10.56
N THR A 144 2.26 0.31 10.48
CA THR A 144 3.26 1.37 10.65
C THR A 144 3.15 2.45 9.58
N ASN A 145 3.01 2.06 8.31
CA ASN A 145 2.87 3.01 7.19
C ASN A 145 1.56 3.83 7.31
N ASN A 146 0.45 3.21 7.73
CA ASN A 146 -0.81 3.92 7.92
C ASN A 146 -0.75 4.91 9.09
N VAL A 147 -0.15 4.51 10.21
CA VAL A 147 0.06 5.39 11.37
C VAL A 147 0.94 6.58 10.98
N PHE A 148 2.01 6.34 10.20
CA PHE A 148 2.86 7.41 9.69
C PHE A 148 2.06 8.43 8.87
N LEU A 149 1.29 7.98 7.86
CA LEU A 149 0.52 8.87 7.00
C LEU A 149 -0.53 9.68 7.79
N MET A 150 -1.15 9.08 8.79
CA MET A 150 -2.14 9.76 9.64
C MET A 150 -1.52 10.89 10.46
N TRP A 151 -0.35 10.67 11.05
CA TRP A 151 0.32 11.66 11.92
C TRP A 151 1.21 12.65 11.17
N PHE A 152 1.49 12.40 9.89
CA PHE A 152 2.40 13.21 9.09
C PHE A 152 2.04 14.71 9.03
N PRO A 153 0.78 15.12 8.77
CA PRO A 153 0.43 16.55 8.73
C PRO A 153 0.66 17.25 10.07
N THR A 154 0.27 16.59 11.17
CA THR A 154 0.48 17.09 12.54
C THR A 154 1.96 17.26 12.83
N MET A 155 2.79 16.29 12.43
CA MET A 155 4.23 16.35 12.62
C MET A 155 4.89 17.49 11.86
N VAL A 156 4.53 17.70 10.60
CA VAL A 156 5.07 18.81 9.80
C VAL A 156 4.62 20.16 10.37
N ASN A 157 3.39 20.26 10.89
CA ASN A 157 2.88 21.51 11.46
C ASN A 157 3.60 21.85 12.77
N LEU A 158 3.76 20.89 13.69
CA LEU A 158 4.56 21.05 14.92
C LEU A 158 6.00 21.46 14.60
N PHE A 159 6.62 20.82 13.62
CA PHE A 159 7.95 21.19 13.14
C PHE A 159 8.00 22.63 12.61
N SER A 160 7.06 23.00 11.74
CA SER A 160 7.02 24.35 11.12
C SER A 160 6.84 25.46 12.17
N ASN A 161 5.98 25.24 13.16
CA ASN A 161 5.75 26.21 14.24
C ASN A 161 6.98 26.36 15.14
N SER A 162 7.68 25.26 15.43
CA SER A 162 8.91 25.30 16.22
C SER A 162 10.05 26.04 15.51
N VAL A 163 10.19 25.87 14.19
CA VAL A 163 11.23 26.55 13.39
C VAL A 163 10.92 28.04 13.23
N SER A 164 9.64 28.40 13.19
CA SER A 164 9.21 29.80 13.07
C SER A 164 9.35 30.59 14.38
N GLY A 165 9.63 29.90 15.50
CA GLY A 165 9.82 30.52 16.82
C GLY A 165 8.52 30.83 17.57
N ASP A 166 7.38 30.34 17.08
CA ASP A 166 6.05 30.62 17.66
C ASP A 166 5.75 29.80 18.91
N THR A 167 6.49 28.72 19.17
CA THR A 167 6.29 27.81 20.31
C THR A 167 7.61 27.32 20.91
N THR A 168 7.59 26.99 22.21
CA THR A 168 8.71 26.33 22.92
C THR A 168 9.08 24.99 22.27
N ASP A 169 10.36 24.64 22.31
CA ASP A 169 10.91 23.34 21.88
C ASP A 169 10.24 22.18 22.64
N ALA A 170 9.12 21.68 22.10
CA ALA A 170 8.40 20.53 22.62
C ALA A 170 8.67 19.31 21.74
N GLY A 171 8.95 18.17 22.38
CA GLY A 171 9.04 16.88 21.68
C GLY A 171 7.68 16.46 21.10
N PHE A 172 7.67 15.43 20.26
CA PHE A 172 6.43 14.97 19.60
C PHE A 172 5.28 14.69 20.58
N CYS A 173 5.52 13.86 21.59
CA CYS A 173 4.49 13.48 22.57
C CYS A 173 3.94 14.70 23.31
N GLU A 174 4.80 15.65 23.65
CA GLU A 174 4.42 16.87 24.34
C GLU A 174 3.60 17.80 23.43
N GLY A 175 4.04 18.00 22.18
CA GLY A 175 3.31 18.80 21.20
C GLY A 175 1.92 18.25 20.88
N VAL A 176 1.77 16.92 20.81
CA VAL A 176 0.45 16.27 20.63
C VAL A 176 -0.44 16.47 21.84
N VAL A 177 0.07 16.26 23.06
CA VAL A 177 -0.71 16.43 24.30
C VAL A 177 -1.14 17.89 24.47
N GLN A 178 -0.26 18.85 24.21
CA GLN A 178 -0.59 20.28 24.28
C GLN A 178 -1.70 20.65 23.28
N ASN A 179 -1.61 20.17 22.03
CA ASN A 179 -2.64 20.45 21.02
C ASN A 179 -4.00 19.84 21.39
N ALA A 180 -4.01 18.60 21.89
CA ALA A 180 -5.22 17.94 22.36
C ALA A 180 -5.85 18.67 23.57
N THR A 181 -5.04 19.14 24.51
CA THR A 181 -5.53 19.82 25.73
C THR A 181 -6.06 21.22 25.41
N ASN A 182 -5.43 21.95 24.49
CA ASN A 182 -5.86 23.29 24.08
C ASN A 182 -7.13 23.26 23.22
N SER A 183 -7.40 22.16 22.50
CA SER A 183 -8.60 22.01 21.66
C SER A 183 -9.93 21.99 22.45
N VAL A 184 -9.89 21.76 23.77
CA VAL A 184 -11.07 21.72 24.65
C VAL A 184 -11.60 23.13 25.01
N GLN A 185 -10.93 24.21 24.59
CA GLN A 185 -11.26 25.59 25.00
C GLN A 185 -11.76 26.51 23.87
N VAL A 186 -12.06 25.98 22.67
CA VAL A 186 -12.47 26.82 21.52
C VAL A 186 -13.88 26.46 21.05
N GLU A 187 -14.89 27.16 21.55
CA GLU A 187 -16.30 27.05 21.11
C GLU A 187 -16.51 27.49 19.65
N ASN A 188 -15.50 28.06 18.97
CA ASN A 188 -15.54 28.50 17.57
C ASN A 188 -14.35 27.98 16.76
N TYR A 189 -14.12 26.67 16.74
CA TYR A 189 -13.11 26.10 15.84
C TYR A 189 -13.64 26.11 14.39
N VAL A 190 -13.13 27.03 13.59
CA VAL A 190 -13.35 27.02 12.14
C VAL A 190 -12.38 26.00 11.54
N CYS A 191 -12.90 24.87 11.05
CA CYS A 191 -12.10 23.93 10.26
C CYS A 191 -11.62 24.64 9.00
N ASP A 192 -10.30 24.80 8.87
CA ASP A 192 -9.69 25.18 7.61
C ASP A 192 -9.54 23.91 6.75
N ASP A 193 -10.22 23.88 5.61
CA ASP A 193 -10.13 22.79 4.64
C ASP A 193 -8.80 22.83 3.85
N VAL A 194 -7.99 23.89 4.04
CA VAL A 194 -6.73 24.09 3.33
C VAL A 194 -5.57 23.40 4.06
N MET A 195 -4.89 22.51 3.36
CA MET A 195 -3.65 21.91 3.83
C MET A 195 -2.48 22.89 3.73
N SER A 196 -1.67 22.98 4.78
CA SER A 196 -0.53 23.91 4.80
C SER A 196 0.46 23.60 3.65
N PRO A 197 0.99 24.62 2.95
CA PRO A 197 1.92 24.42 1.85
C PRO A 197 3.21 23.71 2.30
N ASN A 198 3.63 23.93 3.54
CA ASN A 198 4.77 23.24 4.15
C ASN A 198 4.54 21.73 4.20
N THR A 199 3.35 21.28 4.58
CA THR A 199 2.99 19.85 4.60
C THR A 199 3.07 19.23 3.21
N VAL A 200 2.61 19.95 2.19
CA VAL A 200 2.70 19.49 0.79
C VAL A 200 4.16 19.34 0.36
N TYR A 201 4.98 20.38 0.55
CA TYR A 201 6.38 20.35 0.14
C TYR A 201 7.18 19.28 0.91
N SER A 202 6.96 19.16 2.22
CA SER A 202 7.55 18.08 3.02
C SER A 202 7.14 16.70 2.50
N GLY A 203 5.87 16.52 2.10
CA GLY A 203 5.38 15.27 1.53
C GLY A 203 6.06 14.91 0.20
N ILE A 204 6.24 15.88 -0.69
CA ILE A 204 6.95 15.67 -1.97
C ILE A 204 8.43 15.31 -1.73
N ILE A 205 9.11 16.03 -0.83
CA ILE A 205 10.52 15.76 -0.48
C ILE A 205 10.67 14.37 0.13
N LEU A 206 9.75 13.99 1.03
CA LEU A 206 9.70 12.67 1.63
C LEU A 206 9.54 11.59 0.55
N GLY A 207 8.57 11.74 -0.36
CA GLY A 207 8.33 10.79 -1.44
C GLY A 207 9.53 10.64 -2.37
N LEU A 208 10.23 11.72 -2.71
CA LEU A 208 11.48 11.67 -3.49
C LEU A 208 12.59 10.92 -2.75
N THR A 209 12.75 11.20 -1.45
CA THR A 209 13.77 10.57 -0.60
C THR A 209 13.54 9.06 -0.50
N PHE A 210 12.29 8.64 -0.22
CA PHE A 210 11.95 7.22 -0.15
C PHE A 210 11.98 6.53 -1.51
N THR A 211 11.71 7.24 -2.60
CA THR A 211 11.90 6.71 -3.96
C THR A 211 13.37 6.36 -4.19
N PHE A 212 14.28 7.24 -3.79
CA PHE A 212 15.72 6.98 -3.88
C PHE A 212 16.16 5.81 -3.00
N ILE A 213 15.73 5.77 -1.72
CA ILE A 213 16.03 4.66 -0.80
C ILE A 213 15.53 3.33 -1.37
N ASN A 214 14.32 3.30 -1.93
CA ASN A 214 13.77 2.10 -2.55
C ASN A 214 14.51 1.69 -3.81
N LEU A 215 14.98 2.63 -4.63
CA LEU A 215 15.82 2.32 -5.78
C LEU A 215 17.12 1.65 -5.34
N VAL A 216 17.75 2.14 -4.28
CA VAL A 216 18.94 1.51 -3.67
C VAL A 216 18.59 0.14 -3.10
N ALA A 217 17.50 0.00 -2.35
CA ALA A 217 17.04 -1.28 -1.82
C ALA A 217 16.74 -2.31 -2.92
N SER A 218 16.22 -1.86 -4.07
CA SER A 218 15.97 -2.73 -5.22
C SER A 218 17.25 -3.33 -5.80
N ARG A 219 18.40 -2.64 -5.70
CA ARG A 219 19.71 -3.18 -6.10
C ARG A 219 20.21 -4.24 -5.13
N LEU A 220 19.75 -4.19 -3.89
CA LEU A 220 20.05 -5.15 -2.83
C LEU A 220 19.03 -6.30 -2.77
N ALA A 221 18.25 -6.52 -3.83
CA ALA A 221 17.21 -7.55 -3.88
C ALA A 221 17.74 -8.97 -3.59
N SER A 222 18.99 -9.26 -3.91
CA SER A 222 19.64 -10.54 -3.56
C SER A 222 19.82 -10.74 -2.05
N TRP A 223 19.80 -9.67 -1.26
CA TRP A 223 19.97 -9.64 0.19
C TRP A 223 18.65 -9.31 0.91
N ARG A 224 17.50 -9.56 0.27
CA ARG A 224 16.14 -9.21 0.76
C ARG A 224 15.86 -9.51 2.24
N ARG A 225 16.40 -10.61 2.78
CA ARG A 225 16.26 -10.95 4.20
C ARG A 225 16.93 -9.91 5.11
N LEU A 226 18.15 -9.52 4.75
CA LEU A 226 18.94 -8.54 5.51
C LEU A 226 18.36 -7.14 5.33
N VAL A 227 17.87 -6.80 4.14
CA VAL A 227 17.14 -5.54 3.89
C VAL A 227 15.91 -5.46 4.80
N LEU A 228 15.07 -6.51 4.85
CA LEU A 228 13.88 -6.53 5.71
C LEU A 228 14.23 -6.37 7.20
N ILE A 229 15.23 -7.11 7.69
CA ILE A 229 15.68 -7.00 9.08
C ILE A 229 16.21 -5.58 9.37
N GLY A 230 17.02 -5.03 8.47
CA GLY A 230 17.56 -3.68 8.60
C GLY A 230 16.47 -2.61 8.65
N CYS A 231 15.49 -2.65 7.73
CA CYS A 231 14.37 -1.72 7.71
C CYS A 231 13.56 -1.78 9.01
N LEU A 232 13.23 -2.98 9.50
CA LEU A 232 12.47 -3.14 10.75
C LEU A 232 13.25 -2.66 11.98
N LEU A 233 14.57 -2.90 12.04
CA LEU A 233 15.40 -2.41 13.14
C LEU A 233 15.52 -0.88 13.14
N ILE A 234 15.73 -0.27 11.96
CA ILE A 234 15.80 1.19 11.81
C ILE A 234 14.46 1.81 12.23
N ALA A 235 13.34 1.25 11.77
CA ALA A 235 12.01 1.73 12.14
C ALA A 235 11.74 1.60 13.64
N ALA A 236 12.10 0.46 14.25
CA ALA A 236 11.90 0.22 15.69
C ALA A 236 12.72 1.20 16.55
N ILE A 237 14.00 1.39 16.22
CA ILE A 237 14.86 2.36 16.92
C ILE A 237 14.32 3.77 16.74
N SER A 238 13.93 4.13 15.52
CA SER A 238 13.40 5.47 15.22
C SER A 238 12.09 5.74 15.97
N SER A 239 11.18 4.77 16.04
CA SER A 239 9.94 4.88 16.80
C SER A 239 10.18 5.10 18.30
N LEU A 240 11.20 4.45 18.88
CA LEU A 240 11.56 4.68 20.28
C LEU A 240 12.14 6.09 20.48
N LEU A 241 13.01 6.53 19.57
CA LEU A 241 13.67 7.83 19.66
C LEU A 241 12.70 9.01 19.49
N VAL A 242 11.68 8.88 18.64
CA VAL A 242 10.60 9.90 18.52
C VAL A 242 9.95 10.21 19.87
N GLY A 243 9.76 9.20 20.72
CA GLY A 243 9.13 9.36 22.03
C GLY A 243 10.03 9.97 23.11
N ILE A 244 11.35 9.90 22.94
CA ILE A 244 12.33 10.35 23.95
C ILE A 244 12.89 11.73 23.59
N VAL A 245 13.01 12.03 22.30
CA VAL A 245 13.62 13.27 21.81
C VAL A 245 12.69 14.46 21.99
N THR A 246 13.21 15.49 22.64
CA THR A 246 12.52 16.77 22.88
C THR A 246 12.74 17.79 21.77
N LYS A 247 13.76 17.60 20.92
CA LYS A 247 14.07 18.53 19.83
C LYS A 247 13.19 18.25 18.61
N PRO A 248 12.37 19.21 18.14
CA PRO A 248 11.37 18.99 17.10
C PRO A 248 11.98 18.57 15.74
N VAL A 249 13.13 19.14 15.37
CA VAL A 249 13.87 18.76 14.16
C VAL A 249 14.27 17.28 14.17
N LEU A 250 14.78 16.81 15.31
CA LEU A 250 15.27 15.45 15.44
C LEU A 250 14.11 14.45 15.55
N SER A 251 13.01 14.83 16.21
CA SER A 251 11.76 14.06 16.21
C SER A 251 11.19 13.90 14.81
N MET A 252 11.23 14.94 13.95
CA MET A 252 10.77 14.85 12.56
C MET A 252 11.62 13.91 11.71
N ILE A 253 12.94 13.92 11.90
CA ILE A 253 13.86 13.00 11.21
C ILE A 253 13.56 11.55 11.61
N PHE A 254 13.48 11.26 12.91
CA PHE A 254 13.18 9.89 13.36
C PHE A 254 11.77 9.45 12.94
N PHE A 255 10.79 10.35 12.98
CA PHE A 255 9.45 10.04 12.48
C PHE A 255 9.47 9.70 10.98
N SER A 256 10.20 10.46 10.17
CA SER A 256 10.39 10.17 8.74
C SER A 256 11.05 8.81 8.52
N LEU A 257 12.03 8.41 9.34
CA LEU A 257 12.71 7.12 9.24
C LEU A 257 11.80 5.91 9.56
N ILE A 258 10.69 6.09 10.28
CA ILE A 258 9.71 5.03 10.52
C ILE A 258 9.13 4.53 9.19
N GLN A 259 8.94 5.42 8.20
CA GLN A 259 8.40 5.10 6.88
C GLN A 259 9.29 4.14 6.06
N ILE A 260 10.49 3.81 6.53
CA ILE A 260 11.35 2.79 5.89
C ILE A 260 10.71 1.38 5.89
N THR A 261 9.68 1.15 6.71
CA THR A 261 8.85 -0.06 6.66
C THR A 261 8.14 -0.27 5.32
N SER A 262 7.91 0.78 4.54
CA SER A 262 7.37 0.70 3.17
C SER A 262 8.22 -0.16 2.23
N VAL A 263 9.55 -0.18 2.41
CA VAL A 263 10.47 -1.07 1.67
C VAL A 263 10.24 -2.54 2.04
N GLY A 264 9.83 -2.77 3.29
CA GLY A 264 9.52 -4.08 3.84
C GLY A 264 8.34 -4.75 3.15
N ASP A 265 7.30 -3.99 2.76
CA ASP A 265 6.08 -4.53 2.16
C ASP A 265 6.36 -5.37 0.91
N GLY A 266 7.16 -4.85 -0.04
CA GLY A 266 7.48 -5.62 -1.25
C GLY A 266 8.40 -6.82 -0.97
N SER A 267 9.24 -6.73 0.06
CA SER A 267 10.06 -7.87 0.49
C SER A 267 9.18 -8.98 1.08
N VAL A 268 8.20 -8.62 1.93
CA VAL A 268 7.23 -9.55 2.51
C VAL A 268 6.34 -10.15 1.43
N ALA A 269 5.83 -9.34 0.49
CA ALA A 269 5.05 -9.81 -0.65
C ALA A 269 5.82 -10.84 -1.50
N SER A 270 7.12 -10.63 -1.72
CA SER A 270 7.97 -11.61 -2.41
C SER A 270 8.06 -12.94 -1.65
N TYR A 271 8.09 -12.92 -0.31
CA TYR A 271 8.08 -14.16 0.48
C TYR A 271 6.74 -14.91 0.40
N PHE A 272 5.61 -14.20 0.30
CA PHE A 272 4.32 -14.84 -0.01
C PHE A 272 4.39 -15.58 -1.35
N VAL A 273 4.98 -14.98 -2.39
CA VAL A 273 5.11 -15.68 -3.67
C VAL A 273 6.01 -16.91 -3.52
N ASP A 274 7.17 -16.81 -2.88
CA ASP A 274 8.14 -17.91 -2.84
C ASP A 274 7.75 -19.06 -1.92
N MET A 275 7.11 -18.77 -0.78
CA MET A 275 6.76 -19.81 0.21
C MET A 275 5.55 -20.63 -0.20
N TYR A 276 4.56 -20.03 -0.84
CA TYR A 276 3.32 -20.75 -1.16
C TYR A 276 3.44 -21.43 -2.53
N PRO A 277 3.17 -22.76 -2.59
CA PRO A 277 3.05 -23.47 -3.85
C PRO A 277 2.03 -22.77 -4.74
N THR A 278 2.29 -22.75 -6.05
CA THR A 278 1.41 -22.05 -7.01
C THR A 278 -0.07 -22.46 -6.95
N THR A 279 -0.37 -23.66 -6.44
CA THR A 279 -1.74 -24.16 -6.22
C THR A 279 -2.50 -23.36 -5.16
N TYR A 280 -1.81 -22.77 -4.17
CA TYR A 280 -2.41 -22.05 -3.05
C TYR A 280 -2.24 -20.52 -3.14
N ARG A 281 -1.56 -20.02 -4.18
CA ARG A 281 -1.31 -18.57 -4.35
C ARG A 281 -2.58 -17.76 -4.66
N PHE A 282 -3.67 -18.39 -5.09
CA PHE A 282 -4.94 -17.70 -5.38
C PHE A 282 -5.63 -17.11 -4.15
N VAL A 283 -5.18 -17.45 -2.93
CA VAL A 283 -5.72 -16.93 -1.66
C VAL A 283 -5.12 -15.56 -1.27
N PHE A 284 -3.99 -15.17 -1.88
CA PHE A 284 -3.24 -13.94 -1.56
C PHE A 284 -3.29 -12.92 -2.70
#